data_AF-A0A7Z9W8S7-F1
#
_entry.id   AF-A0A7Z9W8S7-F1
#
_cell.length_a   1.000
_cell.length_b   1.000
_cell.length_c   1.000
_cell.angle_alpha   90.00
_cell.angle_beta   90.00
_cell.angle_gamma   90.00
#
_symmetry.space_group_name_H-M   'P 1'
#
loop_
_entity.id
_entity.type
_entity.pdbx_description
1 polymer ?
#
loop_
_entity_poly.entity_id
_entity_poly.type
_entity_poly.pdbx_seq_one_letter_code
_entity_poly.pdbx_strand_id
1 'polypeptide(L)'
;DSGEATNRTVMTFVGSPKGVTEAAFQAIARAAELIDMKNHFGEHARMGATDVCPFVPIRGVTMEECVEIAKFVGKRVGDELSIPVYLYENAASTPERQNLANVRAGEYEGLADKLKDPDWKPDFGKAQFNAKSGATAVGARQFLIAYNVNLNTRDRKMATDIALDIREAGRAKRDEEGQIVRDKDGNALKVPGLLKDCKAVGWEIEEYGKAQVSINLTDYTVTPPHSAFEAVRDGARKRWLRVTGSEIVGLIPLEAMLMAGRHYLTAQGKTTAVPESQLVHAAVESLGLNDVSKFDPNERIVEYRLRESGDLVSMTVDGFTDELSIDSPAPGGGSVSALMGTLGAALVSMVAALTHGKKGMEDSREEMEFLGSQAQALKKRLTSLVDEDTAAFNDVMVAFRMKRKTDKQKAERDAAIQSATKNVTQIPLVVTQLCFEVLELSKTAIEKGNPNSVSDAGVAAEAALAGLRGARLNVLINLDDIGDGDYCAEMTEKVDNLLQKGKSLHSEVVAAVVQVMEGGNG
;
A
#
# COMPACT_ATOMS: atom_id res chain seq x y z
N ASP A 1 5.82 -2.89 -18.72
CA ASP A 1 4.76 -2.17 -19.44
C ASP A 1 5.39 -1.50 -20.65
N SER A 2 5.02 -1.90 -21.87
CA SER A 2 5.66 -1.48 -23.11
C SER A 2 4.65 -0.77 -24.00
N GLY A 3 4.96 0.44 -24.45
CA GLY A 3 4.13 1.18 -25.40
C GLY A 3 4.82 1.31 -26.75
N GLU A 4 4.15 0.91 -27.82
CA GLU A 4 4.71 0.96 -29.19
C GLU A 4 4.94 2.41 -29.64
N ALA A 5 3.92 3.28 -29.55
CA ALA A 5 4.03 4.70 -29.92
C ALA A 5 5.07 5.46 -29.08
N THR A 6 5.19 5.14 -27.79
CA THR A 6 6.18 5.76 -26.91
C THR A 6 7.60 5.22 -27.13
N ASN A 7 7.75 4.10 -27.85
CA ASN A 7 8.98 3.32 -28.03
C ASN A 7 9.79 3.18 -26.72
N ARG A 8 9.07 2.83 -25.65
CA ARG A 8 9.62 2.74 -24.29
C ARG A 8 9.02 1.56 -23.55
N THR A 9 9.85 0.93 -22.73
CA THR A 9 9.40 -0.08 -21.76
C THR A 9 9.71 0.39 -20.35
N VAL A 10 8.69 0.39 -19.49
CA VAL A 10 8.83 0.57 -18.05
C VAL A 10 8.95 -0.80 -17.40
N MET A 11 10.05 -1.01 -16.68
CA MET A 11 10.29 -2.21 -15.89
C MET A 11 10.08 -1.89 -14.41
N THR A 12 9.32 -2.74 -13.71
CA THR A 12 9.06 -2.60 -12.28
C THR A 12 9.43 -3.90 -11.59
N PHE A 13 10.29 -3.82 -10.58
CA PHE A 13 10.66 -4.93 -9.71
C PHE A 13 10.77 -4.43 -8.27
N VAL A 14 10.59 -5.34 -7.32
CA VAL A 14 10.63 -5.05 -5.88
C VAL A 14 11.53 -6.08 -5.21
N GLY A 15 12.20 -5.69 -4.14
CA GLY A 15 13.06 -6.57 -3.36
C GLY A 15 13.70 -5.85 -2.19
N SER A 16 14.60 -6.55 -1.50
CA SER A 16 15.41 -5.94 -0.44
C SER A 16 16.32 -4.83 -1.00
N PRO A 17 16.76 -3.86 -0.18
CA PRO A 17 17.69 -2.81 -0.59
C PRO A 17 18.90 -3.33 -1.39
N LYS A 18 19.53 -4.42 -0.94
CA LYS A 18 20.66 -5.04 -1.64
C LYS A 18 20.25 -5.65 -2.98
N GLY A 19 19.13 -6.37 -3.01
CA GLY A 19 18.64 -7.02 -4.22
C GLY A 19 18.27 -6.02 -5.32
N VAL A 20 17.53 -4.96 -4.98
CA VAL A 20 17.13 -3.95 -5.96
C VAL A 20 18.30 -3.11 -6.46
N THR A 21 19.28 -2.83 -5.61
CA THR A 21 20.52 -2.13 -5.97
C THR A 21 21.27 -2.87 -7.07
N GLU A 22 21.47 -4.18 -6.89
CA GLU A 22 22.21 -4.99 -7.86
C GLU A 22 21.39 -5.21 -9.15
N ALA A 23 20.10 -5.51 -9.02
CA ALA A 23 19.23 -5.70 -10.17
C ALA A 23 19.13 -4.44 -11.05
N ALA A 24 19.03 -3.26 -10.44
CA ALA A 24 19.00 -1.98 -11.16
C ALA A 24 20.29 -1.75 -11.96
N PHE A 25 21.45 -1.95 -11.33
CA PHE A 25 22.74 -1.80 -12.00
C PHE A 25 22.88 -2.77 -13.18
N GLN A 26 22.56 -4.06 -12.97
CA GLN A 26 22.64 -5.08 -14.02
C GLN A 26 21.68 -4.79 -15.19
N ALA A 27 20.48 -4.30 -14.90
CA ALA A 27 19.53 -3.89 -15.94
C ALA A 27 20.06 -2.72 -16.78
N ILE A 28 20.64 -1.69 -16.14
CA ILE A 28 21.27 -0.55 -16.83
C ILE A 28 22.46 -1.01 -17.68
N ALA A 29 23.33 -1.85 -17.13
CA ALA A 29 24.47 -2.41 -17.85
C ALA A 29 24.01 -3.16 -19.10
N ARG A 30 23.00 -4.04 -18.95
CA ARG A 30 22.47 -4.81 -20.07
C ARG A 30 21.76 -3.93 -21.11
N ALA A 31 21.04 -2.89 -20.68
CA ALA A 31 20.44 -1.92 -21.59
C ALA A 31 21.51 -1.17 -22.41
N ALA A 32 22.61 -0.75 -21.77
CA ALA A 32 23.74 -0.10 -22.44
C ALA A 32 24.47 -1.01 -23.44
N GLU A 33 24.44 -2.33 -23.23
CA GLU A 33 24.94 -3.31 -24.18
C GLU A 33 24.03 -3.46 -25.41
N LEU A 34 22.73 -3.57 -25.20
CA LEU A 34 21.76 -3.98 -26.21
C LEU A 34 21.12 -2.83 -27.00
N ILE A 35 21.00 -1.65 -26.40
CA ILE A 35 20.29 -0.50 -26.99
C ILE A 35 21.31 0.48 -27.55
N ASP A 36 21.10 0.90 -28.80
CA ASP A 36 21.87 1.96 -29.44
C ASP A 36 20.97 3.20 -29.65
N MET A 37 21.19 4.22 -28.82
CA MET A 37 20.40 5.45 -28.81
C MET A 37 20.53 6.26 -30.10
N LYS A 38 21.58 6.07 -30.93
CA LYS A 38 21.68 6.76 -32.24
C LYS A 38 20.53 6.41 -33.18
N ASN A 39 19.91 5.25 -33.00
CA ASN A 39 18.82 4.76 -33.83
C ASN A 39 17.46 4.78 -33.11
N HIS A 40 17.40 5.33 -31.89
CA HIS A 40 16.19 5.33 -31.08
C HIS A 40 15.38 6.62 -31.25
N PHE A 41 14.10 6.45 -31.60
CA PHE A 41 13.11 7.51 -31.72
C PHE A 41 11.79 7.05 -31.11
N GLY A 42 11.12 7.92 -30.37
CA GLY A 42 9.80 7.66 -29.79
C GLY A 42 9.09 8.97 -29.46
N GLU A 43 7.76 8.94 -29.34
CA GLU A 43 6.98 10.14 -29.02
C GLU A 43 7.22 10.66 -27.59
N HIS A 44 7.76 9.82 -26.71
CA HIS A 44 8.05 10.19 -25.33
C HIS A 44 9.49 10.70 -25.19
N ALA A 45 9.65 11.86 -24.52
CA ALA A 45 10.95 12.46 -24.25
C ALA A 45 11.92 11.47 -23.58
N ARG A 46 13.15 11.39 -24.09
CA ARG A 46 14.18 10.46 -23.58
C ARG A 46 15.59 11.04 -23.72
N MET A 47 16.50 10.69 -22.82
CA MET A 47 17.92 11.09 -22.93
C MET A 47 18.91 9.92 -22.91
N GLY A 48 18.47 8.68 -22.69
CA GLY A 48 19.36 7.53 -22.69
C GLY A 48 18.66 6.18 -22.79
N ALA A 49 19.47 5.14 -23.02
CA ALA A 49 19.03 3.75 -23.12
C ALA A 49 18.30 3.32 -21.85
N THR A 50 18.79 3.77 -20.70
CA THR A 50 17.98 3.92 -19.49
C THR A 50 17.80 5.40 -19.22
N ASP A 51 16.62 5.94 -19.53
CA ASP A 51 16.29 7.35 -19.32
C ASP A 51 16.29 7.71 -17.82
N VAL A 52 15.54 6.93 -17.02
CA VAL A 52 15.34 7.18 -15.59
C VAL A 52 15.24 5.89 -14.80
N CYS A 53 15.91 5.84 -13.64
CA CYS A 53 15.89 4.73 -12.69
C CYS A 53 15.58 5.26 -11.27
N PRO A 54 14.30 5.28 -10.86
CA PRO A 54 13.90 5.70 -9.53
C PRO A 54 13.88 4.55 -8.52
N PHE A 55 14.25 4.84 -7.27
CA PHE A 55 14.00 4.02 -6.09
C PHE A 55 12.84 4.60 -5.30
N VAL A 56 11.90 3.74 -4.90
CA VAL A 56 10.67 4.14 -4.22
C VAL A 56 10.52 3.27 -2.96
N PRO A 57 10.33 3.87 -1.77
CA PRO A 57 10.08 3.11 -0.56
C PRO A 57 8.71 2.43 -0.63
N ILE A 58 8.64 1.14 -0.25
CA ILE A 58 7.38 0.37 -0.21
C ILE A 58 7.01 0.04 1.24
N ARG A 59 7.80 -0.78 1.92
CA ARG A 59 7.56 -1.18 3.31
C ARG A 59 8.88 -1.39 4.04
N GLY A 60 8.99 -0.82 5.25
CA GLY A 60 10.15 -1.00 6.12
C GLY A 60 11.44 -0.38 5.60
N VAL A 61 11.35 0.59 4.68
CA VAL A 61 12.48 1.33 4.10
C VAL A 61 12.10 2.80 4.02
N THR A 62 13.00 3.71 4.38
CA THR A 62 12.75 5.16 4.35
C THR A 62 13.15 5.80 3.01
N MET A 63 12.72 7.05 2.79
CA MET A 63 13.14 7.81 1.61
C MET A 63 14.66 8.05 1.60
N GLU A 64 15.25 8.29 2.77
CA GLU A 64 16.69 8.51 2.95
C GLU A 64 17.49 7.27 2.53
N GLU A 65 17.03 6.07 2.92
CA GLU A 65 17.65 4.81 2.47
C GLU A 65 17.57 4.66 0.94
N CYS A 66 16.42 5.01 0.32
CA CYS A 66 16.30 5.03 -1.13
C CYS A 66 17.23 6.05 -1.80
N VAL A 67 17.45 7.22 -1.19
CA VAL A 67 18.41 8.22 -1.69
C VAL A 67 19.83 7.67 -1.67
N GLU A 68 20.23 6.98 -0.61
CA GLU A 68 21.57 6.37 -0.52
C GLU A 68 21.75 5.25 -1.55
N ILE A 69 20.72 4.43 -1.79
CA ILE A 69 20.72 3.46 -2.90
C ILE A 69 20.88 4.15 -4.25
N ALA A 70 20.12 5.23 -4.51
CA ALA A 70 20.18 5.98 -5.76
C ALA A 70 21.58 6.55 -6.01
N LYS A 71 22.22 7.12 -4.99
CA LYS A 71 23.61 7.61 -5.06
C LYS A 71 24.59 6.47 -5.35
N PHE A 72 24.45 5.35 -4.66
CA PHE A 72 25.33 4.20 -4.83
C PHE A 72 25.25 3.62 -6.24
N VAL A 73 24.02 3.39 -6.76
CA VAL A 73 23.81 2.89 -8.13
C VAL A 73 24.29 3.91 -9.15
N GLY A 74 23.95 5.18 -8.98
CA GLY A 74 24.41 6.26 -9.87
C GLY A 74 25.93 6.33 -9.97
N LYS A 75 26.63 6.21 -8.82
CA LYS A 75 28.09 6.17 -8.78
C LYS A 75 28.65 4.96 -9.53
N ARG A 76 28.13 3.75 -9.28
CA ARG A 76 28.59 2.54 -9.98
C ARG A 76 28.35 2.61 -11.49
N VAL A 77 27.21 3.12 -11.93
CA VAL A 77 26.91 3.34 -13.36
C VAL A 77 27.91 4.32 -13.99
N GLY A 78 28.20 5.43 -13.30
CA GLY A 78 29.18 6.41 -13.76
C GLY A 78 30.61 5.84 -13.85
N ASP A 79 31.03 5.11 -12.82
CA ASP A 79 32.39 4.58 -12.67
C ASP A 79 32.64 3.36 -13.58
N GLU A 80 31.71 2.39 -13.61
CA GLU A 80 31.89 1.10 -14.29
C GLU A 80 31.41 1.12 -15.75
N LEU A 81 30.37 1.89 -16.09
CA LEU A 81 29.77 1.91 -17.44
C LEU A 81 30.13 3.17 -18.24
N SER A 82 30.79 4.17 -17.62
CA SER A 82 31.12 5.45 -18.25
C SER A 82 29.90 6.16 -18.86
N ILE A 83 28.75 6.06 -18.19
CA ILE A 83 27.51 6.78 -18.55
C ILE A 83 27.40 8.01 -17.64
N PRO A 84 27.18 9.23 -18.18
CA PRO A 84 26.92 10.40 -17.34
C PRO A 84 25.59 10.24 -16.59
N VAL A 85 25.63 10.41 -15.27
CA VAL A 85 24.48 10.24 -14.39
C VAL A 85 24.10 11.55 -13.71
N TYR A 86 22.80 11.85 -13.70
CA TYR A 86 22.21 12.96 -12.96
C TYR A 86 21.34 12.43 -11.84
N LEU A 87 21.53 12.95 -10.63
CA LEU A 87 20.63 12.68 -9.52
C LEU A 87 19.40 13.59 -9.59
N TYR A 88 18.21 13.05 -9.31
CA TYR A 88 16.95 13.81 -9.42
C TYR A 88 15.99 13.51 -8.26
N GLU A 89 14.91 14.31 -8.15
CA GLU A 89 13.93 14.29 -7.05
C GLU A 89 14.62 14.40 -5.68
N ASN A 90 14.32 13.52 -4.71
CA ASN A 90 14.90 13.59 -3.36
C ASN A 90 16.41 13.28 -3.33
N ALA A 91 16.96 12.74 -4.42
CA ALA A 91 18.40 12.51 -4.55
C ALA A 91 19.13 13.68 -5.22
N ALA A 92 18.41 14.68 -5.75
CA ALA A 92 18.98 15.77 -6.52
C ALA A 92 20.04 16.54 -5.73
N SER A 93 21.18 16.80 -6.38
CA SER A 93 22.27 17.59 -5.80
C SER A 93 22.01 19.09 -5.82
N THR A 94 21.13 19.56 -6.71
CA THR A 94 20.71 20.96 -6.80
C THR A 94 19.19 21.07 -6.95
N PRO A 95 18.58 22.20 -6.54
CA PRO A 95 17.13 22.41 -6.68
C PRO A 95 16.61 22.26 -8.11
N GLU A 96 17.39 22.68 -9.11
CA GLU A 96 17.00 22.64 -10.52
C GLU A 96 16.86 21.20 -11.04
N ARG A 97 17.63 20.27 -10.46
CA ARG A 97 17.64 18.85 -10.83
C ARG A 97 16.52 18.05 -10.16
N GLN A 98 15.79 18.62 -9.20
CA GLN A 98 14.65 17.93 -8.58
C GLN A 98 13.62 17.55 -9.64
N ASN A 99 13.31 18.45 -10.57
CA ASN A 99 12.38 18.18 -11.65
C ASN A 99 13.05 17.44 -12.81
N LEU A 100 12.63 16.19 -13.04
CA LEU A 100 13.10 15.36 -14.16
C LEU A 100 12.96 16.03 -15.54
N ALA A 101 11.97 16.90 -15.74
CA ALA A 101 11.82 17.62 -17.00
C ALA A 101 12.99 18.58 -17.28
N ASN A 102 13.56 19.20 -16.25
CA ASN A 102 14.75 20.04 -16.37
C ASN A 102 15.98 19.18 -16.69
N VAL A 103 16.10 18.02 -16.01
CA VAL A 103 17.18 17.06 -16.26
C VAL A 103 17.13 16.52 -17.69
N ARG A 104 15.93 16.29 -18.25
CA ARG A 104 15.73 15.82 -19.63
C ARG A 104 15.59 16.92 -20.67
N ALA A 105 15.75 18.19 -20.29
CA ALA A 105 15.62 19.30 -21.25
C ALA A 105 16.64 19.14 -22.39
N GLY A 106 16.16 19.20 -23.63
CA GLY A 106 16.95 18.93 -24.83
C GLY A 106 17.05 17.46 -25.24
N GLU A 107 16.51 16.54 -24.44
CA GLU A 107 16.49 15.09 -24.73
C GLU A 107 17.89 14.52 -25.02
N TYR A 108 17.99 13.44 -25.79
CA TYR A 108 19.25 12.83 -26.20
C TYR A 108 20.06 13.77 -27.12
N GLU A 109 19.40 14.46 -28.04
CA GLU A 109 20.03 15.33 -29.04
C GLU A 109 20.76 16.52 -28.40
N GLY A 110 20.21 17.06 -27.30
CA GLY A 110 20.77 18.19 -26.56
C GLY A 110 21.88 17.82 -25.56
N LEU A 111 22.11 16.53 -25.29
CA LEU A 111 23.08 16.11 -24.27
C LEU A 111 24.51 16.56 -24.54
N ALA A 112 24.93 16.55 -25.81
CA ALA A 112 26.31 16.89 -26.18
C ALA A 112 26.64 18.35 -25.85
N ASP A 113 25.66 19.25 -25.95
CA ASP A 113 25.82 20.66 -25.57
C ASP A 113 25.62 20.86 -24.07
N LYS A 114 24.64 20.16 -23.48
CA LYS A 114 24.39 20.18 -22.05
C LYS A 114 25.62 19.78 -21.22
N LEU A 115 26.36 18.76 -21.64
CA LEU A 115 27.57 18.28 -20.94
C LEU A 115 28.76 19.26 -21.01
N LYS A 116 28.72 20.27 -21.88
CA LYS A 116 29.73 21.34 -21.95
C LYS A 116 29.47 22.44 -20.93
N ASP A 117 28.22 22.57 -20.48
CA ASP A 117 27.81 23.57 -19.50
C ASP A 117 28.27 23.14 -18.10
N PRO A 118 29.11 23.95 -17.41
CA PRO A 118 29.56 23.66 -16.05
C PRO A 118 28.41 23.45 -15.04
N ASP A 119 27.28 24.15 -15.21
CA ASP A 119 26.13 24.05 -14.31
C ASP A 119 25.41 22.69 -14.45
N TRP A 120 25.56 22.07 -15.61
CA TRP A 120 25.03 20.74 -15.94
C TRP A 120 26.09 19.65 -15.93
N LYS A 121 27.17 19.81 -15.17
CA LYS A 121 28.10 18.71 -14.90
C LYS A 121 27.37 17.52 -14.24
N PRO A 122 27.51 16.28 -14.74
CA PRO A 122 26.85 15.12 -14.14
C PRO A 122 27.34 14.88 -12.71
N ASP A 123 26.46 14.32 -11.88
CA ASP A 123 26.76 13.98 -10.48
C ASP A 123 27.77 12.83 -10.38
N PHE A 124 27.64 11.86 -11.29
CA PHE A 124 28.57 10.74 -11.42
C PHE A 124 28.93 10.47 -12.89
N GLY A 125 30.10 9.86 -13.09
CA GLY A 125 30.66 9.65 -14.42
C GLY A 125 31.36 10.90 -14.98
N LYS A 126 31.96 10.76 -16.16
CA LYS A 126 32.65 11.87 -16.84
C LYS A 126 31.64 12.74 -17.57
N ALA A 127 31.91 14.04 -17.65
CA ALA A 127 31.17 14.99 -18.50
C ALA A 127 31.52 14.78 -19.99
N GLN A 128 31.26 13.58 -20.50
CA GLN A 128 31.55 13.16 -21.86
C GLN A 128 30.32 12.51 -22.47
N PHE A 129 29.99 12.92 -23.69
CA PHE A 129 28.83 12.38 -24.39
C PHE A 129 29.05 10.91 -24.75
N ASN A 130 28.17 10.05 -24.23
CA ASN A 130 28.12 8.63 -24.58
C ASN A 130 27.09 8.44 -25.69
N ALA A 131 27.53 8.42 -26.95
CA ALA A 131 26.63 8.33 -28.09
C ALA A 131 25.85 7.00 -28.17
N LYS A 132 26.33 5.92 -27.54
CA LYS A 132 25.61 4.65 -27.57
C LYS A 132 24.45 4.64 -26.56
N SER A 133 24.71 5.11 -25.34
CA SER A 133 23.79 4.94 -24.21
C SER A 133 23.11 6.24 -23.75
N GLY A 134 23.61 7.41 -24.16
CA GLY A 134 23.12 8.71 -23.71
C GLY A 134 23.50 9.02 -22.25
N ALA A 135 22.54 9.55 -21.48
CA ALA A 135 22.68 9.83 -20.05
C ALA A 135 21.55 9.15 -19.25
N THR A 136 21.77 8.94 -17.95
CA THR A 136 20.77 8.32 -17.08
C THR A 136 20.45 9.21 -15.88
N ALA A 137 19.16 9.41 -15.60
CA ALA A 137 18.72 10.00 -14.34
C ALA A 137 18.49 8.90 -13.29
N VAL A 138 19.10 9.02 -12.11
CA VAL A 138 18.89 8.09 -11.00
C VAL A 138 18.37 8.88 -9.81
N GLY A 139 17.35 8.39 -9.10
CA GLY A 139 16.80 9.18 -7.99
C GLY A 139 15.97 8.39 -7.03
N ALA A 140 15.47 9.08 -6.02
CA ALA A 140 14.54 8.53 -5.04
C ALA A 140 13.31 9.44 -4.94
N ARG A 141 12.13 8.83 -4.94
CA ARG A 141 10.87 9.59 -4.97
C ARG A 141 9.73 8.82 -4.37
N GLN A 142 8.67 9.57 -4.02
CA GLN A 142 7.39 8.97 -3.68
C GLN A 142 6.85 8.14 -4.84
N PHE A 143 5.96 7.20 -4.50
CA PHE A 143 5.30 6.38 -5.49
C PHE A 143 4.50 7.27 -6.44
N LEU A 144 4.78 7.17 -7.74
CA LEU A 144 4.03 7.92 -8.75
C LEU A 144 3.01 7.00 -9.36
N ILE A 145 1.77 7.47 -9.41
CA ILE A 145 0.67 6.78 -10.07
C ILE A 145 0.47 7.43 -11.42
N ALA A 146 0.68 6.66 -12.49
CA ALA A 146 0.29 7.05 -13.84
C ALA A 146 -1.18 6.68 -14.04
N TYR A 147 -2.01 7.70 -14.21
CA TYR A 147 -3.47 7.61 -14.17
C TYR A 147 -4.07 8.38 -15.33
N ASN A 148 -4.80 7.71 -16.22
CA ASN A 148 -5.43 8.38 -17.37
C ASN A 148 -6.94 8.37 -17.20
N VAL A 149 -7.59 9.52 -17.41
CA VAL A 149 -9.05 9.66 -17.35
C VAL A 149 -9.60 9.83 -18.76
N ASN A 150 -10.54 8.94 -19.13
CA ASN A 150 -11.05 8.79 -20.48
C ASN A 150 -12.23 9.72 -20.75
N LEU A 151 -12.26 10.35 -21.92
CA LEU A 151 -13.33 11.25 -22.35
C LEU A 151 -14.07 10.67 -23.56
N ASN A 152 -15.36 11.00 -23.70
CA ASN A 152 -16.20 10.58 -24.83
C ASN A 152 -15.95 11.35 -26.14
N THR A 153 -14.72 11.80 -26.38
CA THR A 153 -14.32 12.59 -27.55
C THR A 153 -12.96 12.12 -28.05
N ARG A 154 -12.62 12.39 -29.31
CA ARG A 154 -11.26 12.23 -29.87
C ARG A 154 -10.47 13.54 -29.86
N ASP A 155 -11.11 14.66 -29.49
CA ASP A 155 -10.46 15.96 -29.51
C ASP A 155 -9.44 16.13 -28.37
N ARG A 156 -8.17 15.93 -28.71
CA ARG A 156 -7.03 16.17 -27.83
C ARG A 156 -7.02 17.56 -27.21
N LYS A 157 -7.49 18.60 -27.91
CA LYS A 157 -7.46 19.98 -27.40
C LYS A 157 -8.35 20.13 -26.19
N MET A 158 -9.51 19.47 -26.19
CA MET A 158 -10.42 19.50 -25.03
C MET A 158 -9.81 18.79 -23.82
N ALA A 159 -9.18 17.63 -24.02
CA ALA A 159 -8.45 16.94 -22.96
C ALA A 159 -7.29 17.78 -22.42
N THR A 160 -6.56 18.46 -23.31
CA THR A 160 -5.44 19.33 -22.94
C THR A 160 -5.93 20.51 -22.11
N ASP A 161 -7.05 21.12 -22.50
CA ASP A 161 -7.63 22.25 -21.77
C ASP A 161 -8.06 21.84 -20.35
N ILE A 162 -8.60 20.62 -20.16
CA ILE A 162 -8.87 20.09 -18.81
C ILE A 162 -7.56 19.82 -18.04
N ALA A 163 -6.56 19.22 -18.70
CA ALA A 163 -5.26 18.94 -18.09
C ALA A 163 -4.58 20.21 -17.56
N LEU A 164 -4.70 21.32 -18.29
CA LEU A 164 -4.21 22.65 -17.91
C LEU A 164 -4.91 23.23 -16.68
N ASP A 165 -6.18 22.88 -16.44
CA ASP A 165 -6.93 23.32 -15.26
C ASP A 165 -6.52 22.58 -13.99
N ILE A 166 -6.20 21.28 -14.12
CA ILE A 166 -5.98 20.43 -12.95
C ILE A 166 -4.51 20.34 -12.54
N ARG A 167 -3.56 20.39 -13.48
CA ARG A 167 -2.15 20.19 -13.19
C ARG A 167 -1.59 21.35 -12.37
N GLU A 168 -0.66 21.08 -11.46
CA GLU A 168 -0.12 22.10 -10.56
C GLU A 168 0.48 23.30 -11.30
N ALA A 169 1.24 23.04 -12.37
CA ALA A 169 1.84 24.07 -13.21
C ALA A 169 0.82 25.00 -13.88
N GLY A 170 -0.44 24.57 -13.97
CA GLY A 170 -1.58 25.31 -14.49
C GLY A 170 -1.45 25.74 -15.95
N ARG A 171 -2.04 26.91 -16.24
CA ARG A 171 -2.11 27.53 -17.57
C ARG A 171 -1.44 28.89 -17.61
N ALA A 172 -1.03 29.32 -18.81
CA ALA A 172 -0.62 30.70 -19.02
C ALA A 172 -1.81 31.63 -18.75
N LYS A 173 -1.57 32.70 -17.99
CA LYS A 173 -2.53 33.76 -17.70
C LYS A 173 -2.89 34.46 -19.01
N ARG A 174 -4.19 34.67 -19.22
CA ARG A 174 -4.71 35.43 -20.36
C ARG A 174 -5.45 36.67 -19.88
N ASP A 175 -5.40 37.74 -20.66
CA ASP A 175 -6.21 38.94 -20.46
C ASP A 175 -7.62 38.78 -21.04
N GLU A 176 -8.44 39.83 -20.95
CA GLU A 176 -9.82 39.87 -21.43
C GLU A 176 -9.93 39.66 -22.96
N GLU A 177 -8.85 39.88 -23.69
CA GLU A 177 -8.73 39.71 -25.14
C GLU A 177 -8.16 38.33 -25.52
N GLY A 178 -7.81 37.50 -24.53
CA GLY A 178 -7.31 36.15 -24.70
C GLY A 178 -5.82 36.04 -25.00
N GLN A 179 -5.06 37.14 -24.93
CA GLN A 179 -3.61 37.20 -25.15
C GLN A 179 -2.86 36.77 -23.89
N ILE A 180 -1.67 36.18 -24.06
CA ILE A 180 -0.85 35.71 -22.94
C ILE A 180 -0.22 36.91 -22.22
N VAL A 181 -0.53 37.05 -20.93
CA VAL A 181 0.09 38.07 -20.09
C VAL A 181 1.51 37.63 -19.77
N ARG A 182 2.48 38.49 -20.07
CA ARG A 182 3.91 38.25 -19.82
C ARG A 182 4.44 39.15 -18.71
N ASP A 183 5.45 38.68 -18.00
CA ASP A 183 6.20 39.48 -17.02
C ASP A 183 7.22 40.40 -17.70
N LYS A 184 7.98 41.15 -16.88
CA LYS A 184 8.99 42.11 -17.34
C LYS A 184 10.15 41.46 -18.09
N ASP A 185 10.36 40.16 -17.90
CA ASP A 185 11.43 39.37 -18.53
C ASP A 185 10.92 38.61 -19.77
N GLY A 186 9.65 38.82 -20.15
CA GLY A 186 9.02 38.21 -21.32
C GLY A 186 8.47 36.80 -21.09
N ASN A 187 8.51 36.28 -19.86
CA ASN A 187 7.96 34.97 -19.53
C ASN A 187 6.45 35.04 -19.33
N ALA A 188 5.73 33.99 -19.75
CA ALA A 188 4.28 33.93 -19.54
C ALA A 188 3.96 33.81 -18.04
N LEU A 189 3.18 34.74 -17.50
CA LEU A 189 2.61 34.61 -16.16
C LEU A 189 1.72 33.38 -16.13
N LYS A 190 1.79 32.58 -15.06
CA LYS A 190 1.01 31.35 -14.92
C LYS A 190 -0.08 31.53 -13.87
N VAL A 191 -1.24 30.95 -14.13
CA VAL A 191 -2.28 30.68 -13.14
C VAL A 191 -2.13 29.22 -12.75
N PRO A 192 -1.84 28.90 -11.47
CA PRO A 192 -1.67 27.52 -11.02
C PRO A 192 -2.97 26.74 -11.20
N GLY A 193 -2.86 25.43 -11.43
CA GLY A 193 -4.04 24.56 -11.52
C GLY A 193 -4.57 24.17 -10.15
N LEU A 194 -5.63 23.36 -10.18
CA LEU A 194 -6.39 22.97 -8.99
C LEU A 194 -5.62 22.03 -8.05
N LEU A 195 -4.88 21.07 -8.61
CA LEU A 195 -4.30 19.97 -7.84
C LEU A 195 -2.80 20.18 -7.63
N LYS A 196 -2.35 19.89 -6.41
CA LYS A 196 -0.93 19.83 -6.03
C LYS A 196 -0.33 18.47 -6.39
N ASP A 197 0.97 18.40 -6.63
CA ASP A 197 1.65 17.13 -6.91
C ASP A 197 1.02 16.36 -8.09
N CYS A 198 0.51 17.13 -9.06
CA CYS A 198 -0.24 16.64 -10.20
C CYS A 198 0.34 17.23 -11.48
N LYS A 199 0.83 16.36 -12.36
CA LYS A 199 1.26 16.72 -13.72
C LYS A 199 0.24 16.11 -14.68
N ALA A 200 -0.27 16.90 -15.62
CA ALA A 200 -1.24 16.38 -16.59
C ALA A 200 -1.02 16.94 -18.01
N VAL A 201 -1.41 16.14 -18.99
CA VAL A 201 -1.38 16.42 -20.43
C VAL A 201 -2.62 15.80 -21.09
N GLY A 202 -3.14 16.43 -22.14
CA GLY A 202 -4.17 15.83 -22.98
C GLY A 202 -3.58 15.14 -24.21
N TRP A 203 -4.00 13.92 -24.49
CA TRP A 203 -3.64 13.19 -25.70
C TRP A 203 -4.83 12.42 -26.28
N GLU A 204 -4.66 11.86 -27.47
CA GLU A 204 -5.60 10.93 -28.10
C GLU A 204 -4.92 9.57 -28.21
N ILE A 205 -5.61 8.50 -27.81
CA ILE A 205 -5.19 7.13 -28.10
C ILE A 205 -6.08 6.60 -29.20
N GLU A 206 -5.50 6.43 -30.39
CA GLU A 206 -6.22 6.00 -31.59
C GLU A 206 -6.83 4.61 -31.43
N GLU A 207 -6.11 3.68 -30.78
CA GLU A 207 -6.55 2.31 -30.50
C GLU A 207 -7.86 2.24 -29.72
N TYR A 208 -8.07 3.18 -28.80
CA TYR A 208 -9.29 3.26 -27.99
C TYR A 208 -10.35 4.18 -28.60
N GLY A 209 -9.99 4.97 -29.63
CA GLY A 209 -10.85 5.99 -30.22
C GLY A 209 -11.28 7.07 -29.21
N LYS A 210 -10.44 7.35 -28.21
CA LYS A 210 -10.73 8.28 -27.09
C LYS A 210 -9.56 9.23 -26.83
N ALA A 211 -9.89 10.46 -26.48
CA ALA A 211 -9.00 11.40 -25.84
C ALA A 211 -8.96 11.12 -24.33
N GLN A 212 -7.80 11.32 -23.73
CA GLN A 212 -7.60 11.14 -22.30
C GLN A 212 -6.89 12.36 -21.70
N VAL A 213 -7.23 12.63 -20.45
CA VAL A 213 -6.38 13.44 -19.57
C VAL A 213 -5.40 12.48 -18.92
N SER A 214 -4.15 12.48 -19.40
CA SER A 214 -3.07 11.67 -18.82
C SER A 214 -2.46 12.40 -17.64
N ILE A 215 -2.42 11.74 -16.48
CA ILE A 215 -2.06 12.32 -15.19
C ILE A 215 -0.94 11.51 -14.56
N ASN A 216 0.06 12.20 -14.04
CA ASN A 216 1.04 11.67 -13.11
C ASN A 216 0.80 12.29 -11.75
N LEU A 217 0.34 11.48 -10.80
CA LEU A 217 0.24 11.84 -9.39
C LEU A 217 1.61 11.59 -8.76
N THR A 218 2.37 12.66 -8.50
CA THR A 218 3.72 12.55 -7.96
C THR A 218 3.73 12.24 -6.47
N ASP A 219 2.66 12.63 -5.77
CA ASP A 219 2.37 12.23 -4.40
C ASP A 219 0.86 11.97 -4.25
N TYR A 220 0.48 10.69 -4.15
CA TYR A 220 -0.91 10.29 -4.03
C TYR A 220 -1.52 10.58 -2.64
N THR A 221 -0.69 10.88 -1.64
CA THR A 221 -1.16 11.24 -0.30
C THR A 221 -1.63 12.69 -0.24
N VAL A 222 -1.08 13.55 -1.12
CA VAL A 222 -1.52 14.94 -1.32
C VAL A 222 -2.67 15.01 -2.32
N THR A 223 -2.51 14.41 -3.51
CA THR A 223 -3.56 14.33 -4.53
C THR A 223 -3.85 12.88 -4.86
N PRO A 224 -4.87 12.26 -4.23
CA PRO A 224 -5.23 10.89 -4.50
C PRO A 224 -5.99 10.71 -5.83
N PRO A 225 -6.08 9.47 -6.36
CA PRO A 225 -6.71 9.20 -7.65
C PRO A 225 -8.16 9.71 -7.77
N HIS A 226 -8.95 9.58 -6.71
CA HIS A 226 -10.34 10.05 -6.70
C HIS A 226 -10.42 11.58 -6.84
N SER A 227 -9.56 12.36 -6.18
CA SER A 227 -9.53 13.81 -6.35
C SER A 227 -9.20 14.23 -7.78
N ALA A 228 -8.25 13.53 -8.42
CA ALA A 228 -7.90 13.77 -9.81
C ALA A 228 -9.04 13.40 -10.77
N PHE A 229 -9.69 12.25 -10.55
CA PHE A 229 -10.84 11.82 -11.34
C PHE A 229 -12.01 12.80 -11.24
N GLU A 230 -12.35 13.22 -10.01
CA GLU A 230 -13.43 14.16 -9.75
C GLU A 230 -13.15 15.54 -10.37
N ALA A 231 -11.91 16.03 -10.28
CA ALA A 231 -11.50 17.27 -10.93
C ALA A 231 -11.63 17.20 -12.46
N VAL A 232 -11.23 16.09 -13.08
CA VAL A 232 -11.44 15.87 -14.52
C VAL A 232 -12.93 15.78 -14.84
N ARG A 233 -13.72 15.08 -14.02
CA ARG A 233 -15.17 14.93 -14.21
C ARG A 233 -15.89 16.27 -14.21
N ASP A 234 -15.55 17.15 -13.28
CA ASP A 234 -16.11 18.50 -13.25
C ASP A 234 -15.59 19.37 -14.39
N GLY A 235 -14.30 19.26 -14.73
CA GLY A 235 -13.72 19.93 -15.89
C GLY A 235 -14.36 19.52 -17.23
N ALA A 236 -14.72 18.24 -17.37
CA ALA A 236 -15.41 17.69 -18.53
C ALA A 236 -16.85 18.18 -18.61
N ARG A 237 -17.59 18.17 -17.49
CA ARG A 237 -18.97 18.68 -17.42
C ARG A 237 -19.09 20.13 -17.87
N LYS A 238 -18.14 20.99 -17.48
CA LYS A 238 -18.07 22.40 -17.91
C LYS A 238 -17.93 22.56 -19.44
N ARG A 239 -17.49 21.51 -20.14
CA ARG A 239 -17.22 21.48 -21.59
C ARG A 239 -18.20 20.58 -22.34
N TRP A 240 -19.31 20.18 -21.72
CA TRP A 240 -20.28 19.23 -22.28
C TRP A 240 -19.68 17.88 -22.69
N LEU A 241 -18.61 17.48 -22.00
CA LEU A 241 -17.99 16.17 -22.14
C LEU A 241 -18.43 15.25 -21.01
N ARG A 242 -18.34 13.95 -21.27
CA ARG A 242 -18.55 12.88 -20.30
C ARG A 242 -17.24 12.13 -20.09
N VAL A 243 -16.85 11.98 -18.82
CA VAL A 243 -15.83 11.01 -18.43
C VAL A 243 -16.42 9.61 -18.55
N THR A 244 -15.78 8.72 -19.31
CA THR A 244 -16.26 7.34 -19.51
C THR A 244 -15.70 6.36 -18.49
N GLY A 245 -14.58 6.70 -17.87
CA GLY A 245 -13.88 5.90 -16.88
C GLY A 245 -12.42 6.32 -16.85
N SER A 246 -11.55 5.42 -16.42
CA SER A 246 -10.12 5.69 -16.33
C SER A 246 -9.30 4.41 -16.44
N GLU A 247 -7.98 4.56 -16.43
CA GLU A 247 -7.04 3.44 -16.39
C GLU A 247 -5.83 3.78 -15.52
N ILE A 248 -5.25 2.74 -14.92
CA ILE A 248 -3.96 2.81 -14.25
C ILE A 248 -2.92 2.21 -15.17
N VAL A 249 -1.87 2.96 -15.45
CA VAL A 249 -0.70 2.47 -16.20
C VAL A 249 0.34 1.97 -15.21
N GLY A 250 0.79 0.72 -15.37
CA GLY A 250 1.67 0.06 -14.40
C GLY A 250 0.96 -0.45 -13.15
N LEU A 251 1.49 -0.10 -11.98
CA LEU A 251 1.05 -0.54 -10.65
C LEU A 251 0.56 0.64 -9.79
N ILE A 252 -0.26 0.35 -8.79
CA ILE A 252 -0.79 1.33 -7.82
C ILE A 252 -0.60 0.82 -6.38
N PRO A 253 -0.27 1.69 -5.40
CA PRO A 253 -0.25 1.31 -4.00
C PRO A 253 -1.65 1.00 -3.48
N LEU A 254 -1.78 0.00 -2.62
CA LEU A 254 -3.04 -0.39 -2.00
C LEU A 254 -3.68 0.80 -1.29
N GLU A 255 -2.90 1.58 -0.55
CA GLU A 255 -3.42 2.72 0.21
C GLU A 255 -4.12 3.76 -0.69
N ALA A 256 -3.62 3.99 -1.91
CA ALA A 256 -4.27 4.89 -2.87
C ALA A 256 -5.67 4.38 -3.28
N MET A 257 -5.81 3.05 -3.44
CA MET A 257 -7.10 2.41 -3.70
C MET A 257 -8.01 2.46 -2.48
N LEU A 258 -7.49 2.26 -1.28
CA LEU A 258 -8.28 2.34 -0.04
C LEU A 258 -8.77 3.76 0.22
N MET A 259 -7.95 4.78 0.00
CA MET A 259 -8.35 6.19 0.06
C MET A 259 -9.51 6.49 -0.89
N ALA A 260 -9.43 6.02 -2.14
CA ALA A 260 -10.52 6.17 -3.11
C ALA A 260 -11.79 5.41 -2.69
N GLY A 261 -11.65 4.17 -2.22
CA GLY A 261 -12.77 3.37 -1.74
C GLY A 261 -13.51 4.03 -0.59
N ARG A 262 -12.76 4.50 0.42
CA ARG A 262 -13.33 5.25 1.56
C ARG A 262 -14.05 6.51 1.10
N HIS A 263 -13.41 7.31 0.24
CA HIS A 263 -14.02 8.53 -0.30
C HIS A 263 -15.39 8.25 -0.94
N TYR A 264 -15.47 7.26 -1.83
CA TYR A 264 -16.72 6.97 -2.53
C TYR A 264 -17.78 6.31 -1.63
N LEU A 265 -17.41 5.43 -0.71
CA LEU A 265 -18.37 4.87 0.26
C LEU A 265 -18.94 5.96 1.16
N THR A 266 -18.10 6.85 1.71
CA THR A 266 -18.55 8.00 2.51
C THR A 266 -19.49 8.89 1.71
N ALA A 267 -19.15 9.21 0.45
CA ALA A 267 -20.00 10.02 -0.43
C ALA A 267 -21.37 9.36 -0.73
N GLN A 268 -21.43 8.02 -0.71
CA GLN A 268 -22.66 7.23 -0.86
C GLN A 268 -23.43 7.06 0.47
N GLY A 269 -22.96 7.64 1.57
CA GLY A 269 -23.55 7.47 2.90
C GLY A 269 -23.40 6.04 3.45
N LYS A 270 -22.37 5.31 3.01
CA LYS A 270 -22.02 3.97 3.48
C LYS A 270 -20.85 4.03 4.45
N THR A 271 -20.80 3.05 5.35
CA THR A 271 -19.66 2.88 6.27
C THR A 271 -18.40 2.52 5.48
N THR A 272 -17.26 2.98 5.96
CA THR A 272 -15.95 2.60 5.42
C THR A 272 -15.27 1.48 6.22
N ALA A 273 -15.86 1.11 7.36
CA ALA A 273 -15.48 -0.02 8.21
C ALA A 273 -15.85 -1.39 7.60
N VAL A 274 -15.46 -1.60 6.35
CA VAL A 274 -15.72 -2.82 5.57
C VAL A 274 -14.41 -3.55 5.28
N PRO A 275 -14.45 -4.82 4.83
CA PRO A 275 -13.25 -5.51 4.37
C PRO A 275 -12.49 -4.71 3.31
N GLU A 276 -11.16 -4.81 3.34
CA GLU A 276 -10.24 -4.16 2.40
C GLU A 276 -10.64 -4.40 0.92
N SER A 277 -11.08 -5.61 0.59
CA SER A 277 -11.55 -5.97 -0.75
C SER A 277 -12.79 -5.18 -1.20
N GLN A 278 -13.68 -4.79 -0.28
CA GLN A 278 -14.84 -3.96 -0.62
C GLN A 278 -14.45 -2.51 -0.88
N LEU A 279 -13.46 -1.97 -0.15
CA LEU A 279 -12.90 -0.64 -0.44
C LEU A 279 -12.24 -0.62 -1.82
N VAL A 280 -11.43 -1.63 -2.12
CA VAL A 280 -10.81 -1.77 -3.45
C VAL A 280 -11.87 -1.90 -4.54
N HIS A 281 -12.91 -2.73 -4.34
CA HIS A 281 -14.00 -2.86 -5.31
C HIS A 281 -14.72 -1.52 -5.54
N ALA A 282 -15.08 -0.80 -4.47
CA ALA A 282 -15.72 0.51 -4.57
C ALA A 282 -14.86 1.52 -5.35
N ALA A 283 -13.54 1.51 -5.14
CA ALA A 283 -12.60 2.33 -5.90
C ALA A 283 -12.54 1.96 -7.38
N VAL A 284 -12.43 0.67 -7.71
CA VAL A 284 -12.38 0.17 -9.10
C VAL A 284 -13.62 0.60 -9.88
N GLU A 285 -14.80 0.39 -9.31
CA GLU A 285 -16.06 0.75 -9.96
C GLU A 285 -16.26 2.26 -10.06
N SER A 286 -15.98 3.00 -8.99
CA SER A 286 -16.26 4.45 -8.96
C SER A 286 -15.30 5.27 -9.83
N LEU A 287 -14.05 4.83 -9.96
CA LEU A 287 -13.07 5.42 -10.89
C LEU A 287 -13.27 4.90 -12.32
N GLY A 288 -14.02 3.82 -12.52
CA GLY A 288 -14.20 3.19 -13.81
C GLY A 288 -12.90 2.64 -14.39
N LEU A 289 -12.08 1.96 -13.57
CA LEU A 289 -10.74 1.48 -13.95
C LEU A 289 -10.75 0.40 -15.06
N ASN A 290 -11.94 -0.14 -15.38
CA ASN A 290 -12.14 -1.17 -16.39
C ASN A 290 -12.58 -0.62 -17.77
N ASP A 291 -12.53 0.70 -18.01
CA ASP A 291 -13.14 1.32 -19.20
C ASP A 291 -12.43 1.00 -20.52
N VAL A 292 -11.10 0.87 -20.51
CA VAL A 292 -10.31 0.57 -21.73
C VAL A 292 -9.46 -0.70 -21.60
N SER A 293 -9.17 -1.14 -20.38
CA SER A 293 -8.47 -2.40 -20.11
C SER A 293 -8.97 -3.01 -18.79
N LYS A 294 -8.84 -4.33 -18.63
CA LYS A 294 -9.20 -5.01 -17.38
C LYS A 294 -8.23 -4.61 -16.26
N PHE A 295 -8.78 -4.14 -15.14
CA PHE A 295 -8.05 -3.93 -13.90
C PHE A 295 -8.20 -5.17 -13.01
N ASP A 296 -7.14 -5.97 -12.91
CA ASP A 296 -7.05 -7.05 -11.94
C ASP A 296 -6.31 -6.57 -10.68
N PRO A 297 -6.99 -6.45 -9.51
CA PRO A 297 -6.35 -5.98 -8.29
C PRO A 297 -5.12 -6.82 -7.88
N ASN A 298 -5.11 -8.12 -8.15
CA ASN A 298 -4.00 -9.00 -7.77
C ASN A 298 -2.76 -8.78 -8.63
N GLU A 299 -2.92 -8.22 -9.83
CA GLU A 299 -1.82 -7.93 -10.76
C GLU A 299 -1.40 -6.46 -10.75
N ARG A 300 -2.29 -5.56 -10.33
CA ARG A 300 -2.10 -4.10 -10.42
C ARG A 300 -1.80 -3.44 -9.08
N ILE A 301 -2.24 -4.02 -7.96
CA ILE A 301 -1.93 -3.49 -6.62
C ILE A 301 -0.60 -4.05 -6.13
N VAL A 302 0.34 -3.17 -5.77
CA VAL A 302 1.71 -3.56 -5.38
C VAL A 302 1.70 -4.56 -4.22
N GLU A 303 0.97 -4.25 -3.15
CA GLU A 303 0.92 -5.06 -1.94
C GLU A 303 0.21 -6.39 -2.14
N TYR A 304 -0.72 -6.48 -3.09
CA TYR A 304 -1.38 -7.76 -3.42
C TYR A 304 -0.43 -8.68 -4.18
N ARG A 305 0.38 -8.14 -5.10
CA ARG A 305 1.42 -8.92 -5.80
C ARG A 305 2.52 -9.43 -4.89
N LEU A 306 2.79 -8.71 -3.81
CA LEU A 306 3.79 -9.05 -2.81
C LEU A 306 3.23 -9.88 -1.66
N ARG A 307 1.91 -10.06 -1.61
CA ARG A 307 1.26 -10.82 -0.54
C ARG A 307 1.61 -12.29 -0.72
N GLU A 308 2.42 -12.80 0.20
CA GLU A 308 2.48 -14.24 0.43
C GLU A 308 1.13 -14.63 1.06
N SER A 309 0.42 -15.55 0.42
CA SER A 309 -0.78 -16.13 1.01
C SER A 309 -0.35 -16.97 2.21
N GLY A 310 -0.85 -16.64 3.41
CA GLY A 310 -0.70 -17.53 4.55
C GLY A 310 -1.33 -18.89 4.25
N ASP A 311 -0.57 -19.95 4.49
CA ASP A 311 -0.96 -21.31 4.09
C ASP A 311 -2.28 -21.73 4.76
N LEU A 312 -2.54 -21.29 6.00
CA LEU A 312 -3.71 -21.69 6.76
C LEU A 312 -4.92 -20.80 6.49
N VAL A 313 -4.73 -19.47 6.51
CA VAL A 313 -5.85 -18.52 6.33
C VAL A 313 -6.43 -18.52 4.91
N SER A 314 -5.70 -19.11 3.95
CA SER A 314 -6.16 -19.28 2.57
C SER A 314 -6.96 -20.58 2.35
N MET A 315 -7.00 -21.48 3.34
CA MET A 315 -7.80 -22.70 3.25
C MET A 315 -9.30 -22.41 3.29
N THR A 316 -10.09 -23.33 2.74
CA THR A 316 -11.52 -23.37 3.05
C THR A 316 -11.72 -23.73 4.52
N VAL A 317 -12.87 -23.39 5.10
CA VAL A 317 -13.19 -23.80 6.48
C VAL A 317 -13.08 -25.32 6.64
N ASP A 318 -13.59 -26.07 5.66
CA ASP A 318 -13.49 -27.53 5.58
C ASP A 318 -12.03 -28.01 5.57
N GLY A 319 -11.19 -27.44 4.71
CA GLY A 319 -9.77 -27.79 4.62
C GLY A 319 -9.00 -27.44 5.89
N PHE A 320 -9.29 -26.31 6.53
CA PHE A 320 -8.67 -25.93 7.80
C PHE A 320 -9.08 -26.89 8.92
N THR A 321 -10.34 -27.31 8.98
CA THR A 321 -10.81 -28.28 9.98
C THR A 321 -10.27 -29.68 9.76
N ASP A 322 -10.13 -30.11 8.50
CA ASP A 322 -9.51 -31.39 8.17
C ASP A 322 -8.04 -31.39 8.58
N GLU A 323 -7.28 -30.34 8.22
CA GLU A 323 -5.87 -30.19 8.57
C GLU A 323 -5.65 -30.14 10.10
N LEU A 324 -6.55 -29.48 10.84
CA LEU A 324 -6.51 -29.50 12.32
C LEU A 324 -6.74 -30.88 12.94
N SER A 325 -7.36 -31.81 12.21
CA SER A 325 -7.85 -33.09 12.73
C SER A 325 -6.94 -34.29 12.41
N ILE A 326 -5.81 -34.05 11.75
CA ILE A 326 -4.82 -35.07 11.39
C ILE A 326 -3.62 -35.08 12.35
N ASP A 327 -2.74 -36.06 12.19
CA ASP A 327 -1.48 -36.18 12.93
C ASP A 327 -0.44 -35.17 12.40
N SER A 328 -0.71 -33.88 12.63
CA SER A 328 0.17 -32.75 12.32
C SER A 328 0.42 -31.91 13.57
N PRO A 329 1.67 -31.44 13.81
CA PRO A 329 1.98 -30.63 14.99
C PRO A 329 1.50 -29.16 14.87
N ALA A 330 1.14 -28.71 13.67
CA ALA A 330 0.56 -27.39 13.41
C ALA A 330 -0.32 -27.46 12.13
N PRO A 331 -1.47 -26.76 12.05
CA PRO A 331 -2.01 -25.78 13.00
C PRO A 331 -2.47 -26.41 14.32
N GLY A 332 -2.50 -25.61 15.39
CA GLY A 332 -2.84 -26.08 16.73
C GLY A 332 -3.73 -25.11 17.52
N GLY A 333 -3.73 -25.27 18.85
CA GLY A 333 -4.57 -24.47 19.75
C GLY A 333 -4.32 -22.96 19.69
N GLY A 334 -3.08 -22.53 19.44
CA GLY A 334 -2.72 -21.12 19.25
C GLY A 334 -3.40 -20.52 18.03
N SER A 335 -3.26 -21.18 16.88
CA SER A 335 -3.90 -20.83 15.61
C SER A 335 -5.42 -20.75 15.73
N VAL A 336 -6.05 -21.73 16.40
CA VAL A 336 -7.51 -21.73 16.67
C VAL A 336 -7.92 -20.57 17.59
N SER A 337 -7.11 -20.25 18.60
CA SER A 337 -7.38 -19.14 19.51
C SER A 337 -7.37 -17.79 18.78
N ALA A 338 -6.42 -17.59 17.86
CA ALA A 338 -6.36 -16.42 16.99
C ALA A 338 -7.57 -16.36 16.03
N LEU A 339 -7.99 -17.51 15.48
CA LEU A 339 -9.19 -17.60 14.64
C LEU A 339 -10.47 -17.25 15.41
N MET A 340 -10.62 -17.71 16.66
CA MET A 340 -11.77 -17.35 17.50
C MET A 340 -11.85 -15.83 17.72
N GLY A 341 -10.73 -15.18 18.02
CA GLY A 341 -10.66 -13.72 18.10
C GLY A 341 -11.02 -13.04 16.78
N THR A 342 -10.55 -13.58 15.66
CA THR A 342 -10.85 -13.09 14.30
C THR A 342 -12.36 -13.12 14.02
N LEU A 343 -13.02 -14.23 14.35
CA LEU A 343 -14.47 -14.39 14.20
C LEU A 343 -15.24 -13.41 15.08
N GLY A 344 -14.81 -13.21 16.34
CA GLY A 344 -15.38 -12.20 17.23
C GLY A 344 -15.26 -10.79 16.65
N ALA A 345 -14.08 -10.39 16.19
CA ALA A 345 -13.85 -9.09 15.57
C ALA A 345 -14.69 -8.89 14.30
N ALA A 346 -14.86 -9.95 13.49
CA ALA A 346 -15.69 -9.91 12.30
C ALA A 346 -17.18 -9.69 12.64
N LEU A 347 -17.70 -10.35 13.67
CA LEU A 347 -19.07 -10.14 14.15
C LEU A 347 -19.29 -8.73 14.71
N VAL A 348 -18.36 -8.20 15.50
CA VAL A 348 -18.42 -6.79 15.96
C VAL A 348 -18.49 -5.84 14.78
N SER A 349 -17.63 -6.03 13.76
CA SER A 349 -17.65 -5.19 12.57
C SER A 349 -18.96 -5.30 11.79
N MET A 350 -19.55 -6.50 11.70
CA MET A 350 -20.87 -6.71 11.08
C MET A 350 -21.96 -5.95 11.84
N VAL A 351 -22.01 -6.05 13.17
CA VAL A 351 -22.99 -5.33 14.00
C VAL A 351 -22.85 -3.83 13.80
N ALA A 352 -21.61 -3.30 13.79
CA ALA A 352 -21.36 -1.89 13.52
C ALA A 352 -21.88 -1.46 12.14
N ALA A 353 -21.60 -2.24 11.09
CA ALA A 353 -22.06 -1.94 9.73
C ALA A 353 -23.59 -1.99 9.58
N LEU A 354 -24.25 -2.99 10.19
CA LEU A 354 -25.71 -3.10 10.22
C LEU A 354 -26.36 -1.92 10.93
N THR A 355 -25.74 -1.47 12.04
CA THR A 355 -26.21 -0.32 12.82
C THR A 355 -26.03 0.97 12.04
N HIS A 356 -24.86 1.21 11.46
CA HIS A 356 -24.58 2.40 10.63
C HIS A 356 -25.59 2.55 9.47
N GLY A 357 -25.96 1.43 8.84
CA GLY A 357 -26.92 1.41 7.72
C GLY A 357 -28.39 1.46 8.13
N LYS A 358 -28.72 1.38 9.43
CA LYS A 358 -30.10 1.28 9.91
C LYS A 358 -30.79 2.65 9.98
N LYS A 359 -31.99 2.73 9.40
CA LYS A 359 -32.85 3.91 9.52
C LYS A 359 -33.28 4.10 10.98
N GLY A 360 -33.20 5.33 11.48
CA GLY A 360 -33.49 5.68 12.87
C GLY A 360 -32.30 5.53 13.82
N MET A 361 -31.12 5.19 13.31
CA MET A 361 -29.86 5.14 14.06
C MET A 361 -28.77 6.00 13.40
N GLU A 362 -29.17 7.04 12.67
CA GLU A 362 -28.26 7.94 11.97
C GLU A 362 -27.28 8.65 12.92
N ASP A 363 -27.72 8.98 14.14
CA ASP A 363 -26.91 9.63 15.17
C ASP A 363 -25.76 8.73 15.67
N SER A 364 -25.88 7.40 15.51
CA SER A 364 -24.86 6.43 15.90
C SER A 364 -23.82 6.17 14.80
N ARG A 365 -23.94 6.79 13.61
CA ARG A 365 -23.08 6.45 12.45
C ARG A 365 -21.61 6.68 12.71
N GLU A 366 -21.22 7.83 13.25
CA GLU A 366 -19.82 8.15 13.52
C GLU A 366 -19.20 7.17 14.54
N GLU A 367 -19.97 6.84 15.58
CA GLU A 367 -19.54 5.87 16.59
C GLU A 367 -19.42 4.46 16.02
N MET A 368 -20.37 4.02 15.19
CA MET A 368 -20.31 2.73 14.52
C MET A 368 -19.19 2.66 13.47
N GLU A 369 -18.86 3.78 12.83
CA GLU A 369 -17.70 3.88 11.94
C GLU A 369 -16.40 3.63 12.70
N PHE A 370 -16.24 4.26 13.87
CA PHE A 370 -15.07 4.07 14.74
C PHE A 370 -15.00 2.64 15.30
N LEU A 371 -16.11 2.13 15.83
CA LEU A 371 -16.22 0.76 16.35
C LEU A 371 -15.86 -0.28 15.28
N GLY A 372 -16.48 -0.16 14.10
CA GLY A 372 -16.23 -1.06 12.98
C GLY A 372 -14.80 -0.98 12.48
N SER A 373 -14.20 0.21 12.43
CA SER A 373 -12.81 0.39 11.98
C SER A 373 -11.81 -0.29 12.91
N GLN A 374 -11.99 -0.16 14.22
CA GLN A 374 -11.19 -0.89 15.22
C GLN A 374 -11.39 -2.40 15.07
N ALA A 375 -12.63 -2.86 14.91
CA ALA A 375 -12.93 -4.27 14.72
C ALA A 375 -12.28 -4.84 13.44
N GLN A 376 -12.27 -4.09 12.33
CA GLN A 376 -11.56 -4.50 11.10
C GLN A 376 -10.04 -4.58 11.31
N ALA A 377 -9.45 -3.65 12.08
CA ALA A 377 -8.03 -3.68 12.41
C ALA A 377 -7.66 -4.89 13.28
N LEU A 378 -8.44 -5.16 14.33
CA LEU A 378 -8.30 -6.35 15.18
C LEU A 378 -8.44 -7.63 14.36
N LYS A 379 -9.49 -7.72 13.53
CA LYS A 379 -9.71 -8.85 12.63
C LYS A 379 -8.49 -9.11 11.74
N LYS A 380 -7.93 -8.06 11.12
CA LYS A 380 -6.75 -8.18 10.24
C LYS A 380 -5.53 -8.69 11.00
N ARG A 381 -5.27 -8.19 12.21
CA ARG A 381 -4.13 -8.63 13.02
C ARG A 381 -4.31 -10.05 13.57
N LEU A 382 -5.49 -10.37 14.09
CA LEU A 382 -5.81 -11.72 14.58
C LEU A 382 -5.76 -12.77 13.45
N THR A 383 -6.20 -12.40 12.24
CA THR A 383 -6.08 -13.29 11.07
C THR A 383 -4.62 -13.60 10.77
N SER A 384 -3.73 -12.60 10.77
CA SER A 384 -2.30 -12.86 10.49
C SER A 384 -1.64 -13.71 11.58
N LEU A 385 -2.13 -13.63 12.82
CA LEU A 385 -1.63 -14.44 13.93
C LEU A 385 -1.94 -15.94 13.79
N VAL A 386 -2.91 -16.33 12.95
CA VAL A 386 -3.19 -17.74 12.64
C VAL A 386 -2.00 -18.40 11.96
N ASP A 387 -1.44 -17.76 10.93
CA ASP A 387 -0.25 -18.28 10.24
C ASP A 387 1.04 -18.04 11.05
N GLU A 388 1.17 -16.88 11.71
CA GLU A 388 2.36 -16.55 12.51
C GLU A 388 2.59 -17.57 13.64
N ASP A 389 1.53 -18.08 14.27
CA ASP A 389 1.60 -19.13 15.30
C ASP A 389 2.28 -20.40 14.77
N THR A 390 1.84 -20.86 13.59
CA THR A 390 2.40 -22.04 12.93
C THR A 390 3.83 -21.79 12.44
N ALA A 391 4.12 -20.62 11.89
CA ALA A 391 5.46 -20.25 11.45
C ALA A 391 6.46 -20.22 12.63
N ALA A 392 6.06 -19.64 13.75
CA ALA A 392 6.93 -19.55 14.91
C ALA A 392 7.15 -20.91 15.59
N PHE A 393 6.13 -21.78 15.61
CA PHE A 393 6.31 -23.16 16.06
C PHE A 393 7.37 -23.91 15.23
N ASN A 394 7.37 -23.71 13.91
CA ASN A 394 8.38 -24.29 13.03
C ASN A 394 9.81 -23.80 13.35
N ASP A 395 9.98 -22.54 13.75
CA ASP A 395 11.29 -22.01 14.17
C ASP A 395 11.82 -22.70 15.44
N VAL A 396 10.96 -22.99 16.41
CA VAL A 396 11.32 -23.79 17.59
C VAL A 396 11.77 -25.19 17.18
N MET A 397 11.06 -25.83 16.26
CA MET A 397 11.44 -27.15 15.73
C MET A 397 12.80 -27.13 15.01
N VAL A 398 13.12 -26.04 14.30
CA VAL A 398 14.45 -25.84 13.69
C VAL A 398 15.54 -25.72 14.77
N ALA A 399 15.29 -24.96 15.84
CA ALA A 399 16.23 -24.83 16.96
C ALA A 399 16.50 -26.19 17.64
N PHE A 400 15.45 -27.01 17.84
CA PHE A 400 15.61 -28.36 18.38
C PHE A 400 16.48 -29.29 17.52
N ARG A 401 16.48 -29.09 16.19
CA ARG A 401 17.27 -29.87 15.22
C ARG A 401 18.75 -29.45 15.13
N MET A 402 19.18 -28.39 15.82
CA MET A 402 20.57 -27.95 15.82
C MET A 402 21.54 -29.03 16.36
N LYS A 403 22.78 -29.00 15.87
CA LYS A 403 23.83 -29.97 16.26
C LYS A 403 24.13 -29.86 17.77
N ARG A 404 24.50 -30.99 18.39
CA ARG A 404 24.75 -31.10 19.84
C ARG A 404 26.02 -31.87 20.21
N LYS A 405 27.02 -31.91 19.32
CA LYS A 405 28.21 -32.78 19.47
C LYS A 405 29.32 -32.17 20.32
N THR A 406 29.39 -30.84 20.41
CA THR A 406 30.41 -30.12 21.20
C THR A 406 29.73 -29.23 22.24
N ASP A 407 30.44 -28.84 23.30
CA ASP A 407 29.85 -27.99 24.34
C ASP A 407 29.50 -26.59 23.81
N LYS A 408 30.27 -26.07 22.84
CA LYS A 408 29.91 -24.86 22.09
C LYS A 408 28.58 -25.03 21.34
N GLN A 409 28.40 -26.15 20.64
CA GLN A 409 27.15 -26.44 19.92
C GLN A 409 25.95 -26.65 20.86
N LYS A 410 26.16 -27.26 22.04
CA LYS A 410 25.10 -27.38 23.05
C LYS A 410 24.67 -26.00 23.55
N ALA A 411 25.62 -25.14 23.91
CA ALA A 411 25.32 -23.79 24.36
C ALA A 411 24.62 -22.94 23.28
N GLU A 412 25.07 -23.01 22.02
CA GLU A 412 24.41 -22.33 20.90
C GLU A 412 22.99 -22.85 20.66
N ARG A 413 22.79 -24.17 20.74
CA ARG A 413 21.47 -24.80 20.62
C ARG A 413 20.55 -24.38 21.76
N ASP A 414 21.01 -24.42 23.00
CA ASP A 414 20.18 -24.09 24.16
C ASP A 414 19.79 -22.61 24.16
N ALA A 415 20.71 -21.71 23.78
CA ALA A 415 20.41 -20.30 23.56
C ALA A 415 19.40 -20.08 22.43
N ALA A 416 19.54 -20.80 21.31
CA ALA A 416 18.59 -20.72 20.19
C ALA A 416 17.19 -21.22 20.58
N ILE A 417 17.10 -22.32 21.35
CA ILE A 417 15.83 -22.82 21.88
C ILE A 417 15.20 -21.79 22.81
N GLN A 418 15.94 -21.27 23.80
CA GLN A 418 15.40 -20.25 24.72
C GLN A 418 14.91 -19.00 23.99
N SER A 419 15.66 -18.53 22.97
CA SER A 419 15.25 -17.38 22.15
C SER A 419 14.02 -17.69 21.30
N ALA A 420 13.95 -18.87 20.68
CA ALA A 420 12.82 -19.29 19.86
C ALA A 420 11.57 -19.48 20.71
N THR A 421 11.67 -20.13 21.88
CA THR A 421 10.55 -20.32 22.80
C THR A 421 10.02 -18.98 23.32
N LYS A 422 10.89 -18.03 23.70
CA LYS A 422 10.46 -16.67 24.07
C LYS A 422 9.71 -15.96 22.93
N ASN A 423 10.17 -16.10 21.70
CA ASN A 423 9.47 -15.54 20.53
C ASN A 423 8.11 -16.19 20.30
N VAL A 424 8.03 -17.53 20.40
CA VAL A 424 6.77 -18.26 20.26
C VAL A 424 5.78 -17.90 21.37
N THR A 425 6.23 -17.68 22.61
CA THR A 425 5.38 -17.22 23.72
C THR A 425 4.76 -15.84 23.49
N GLN A 426 5.44 -14.98 22.72
CA GLN A 426 4.96 -13.62 22.46
C GLN A 426 3.70 -13.59 21.59
N ILE A 427 3.54 -14.54 20.65
CA ILE A 427 2.40 -14.63 19.74
C ILE A 427 1.08 -14.86 20.50
N PRO A 428 0.90 -15.93 21.29
CA PRO A 428 -0.32 -16.15 22.04
C PRO A 428 -0.53 -15.06 23.11
N LEU A 429 0.54 -14.43 23.65
CA LEU A 429 0.37 -13.24 24.50
C LEU A 429 -0.32 -12.11 23.74
N VAL A 430 0.11 -11.79 22.52
CA VAL A 430 -0.58 -10.80 21.67
C VAL A 430 -2.01 -11.23 21.37
N VAL A 431 -2.25 -12.52 21.09
CA VAL A 431 -3.63 -13.03 20.90
C VAL A 431 -4.50 -12.80 22.14
N THR A 432 -3.98 -13.02 23.36
CA THR A 432 -4.76 -12.74 24.58
C THR A 432 -5.17 -11.27 24.71
N GLN A 433 -4.27 -10.35 24.36
CA GLN A 433 -4.52 -8.91 24.41
C GLN A 433 -5.57 -8.49 23.38
N LEU A 434 -5.39 -8.91 22.12
CA LEU A 434 -6.31 -8.56 21.04
C LEU A 434 -7.70 -9.19 21.25
N CYS A 435 -7.79 -10.42 21.76
CA CYS A 435 -9.06 -11.03 22.13
C CYS A 435 -9.75 -10.26 23.26
N PHE A 436 -9.01 -9.73 24.23
CA PHE A 436 -9.59 -8.86 25.26
C PHE A 436 -10.13 -7.56 24.65
N GLU A 437 -9.40 -6.93 23.72
CA GLU A 437 -9.88 -5.73 23.00
C GLU A 437 -11.16 -6.04 22.20
N VAL A 438 -11.26 -7.19 21.52
CA VAL A 438 -12.50 -7.60 20.83
C VAL A 438 -13.69 -7.73 21.80
N LEU A 439 -13.45 -8.24 23.01
CA LEU A 439 -14.47 -8.34 24.04
C LEU A 439 -14.94 -6.94 24.52
N GLU A 440 -14.02 -5.97 24.64
CA GLU A 440 -14.36 -4.57 24.91
C GLU A 440 -15.24 -3.98 23.80
N LEU A 441 -14.88 -4.20 22.53
CA LEU A 441 -15.70 -3.72 21.42
C LEU A 441 -17.08 -4.39 21.35
N SER A 442 -17.18 -5.66 21.76
CA SER A 442 -18.45 -6.40 21.81
C SER A 442 -19.42 -5.78 22.82
N LYS A 443 -18.92 -5.30 23.97
CA LYS A 443 -19.74 -4.54 24.94
C LYS A 443 -20.34 -3.29 24.30
N THR A 444 -19.53 -2.49 23.61
CA THR A 444 -20.03 -1.29 22.91
C THR A 444 -21.05 -1.66 21.82
N ALA A 445 -20.81 -2.74 21.08
CA ALA A 445 -21.75 -3.22 20.06
C ALA A 445 -23.11 -3.65 20.65
N ILE A 446 -23.15 -4.18 21.88
CA ILE A 446 -24.39 -4.54 22.57
C ILE A 446 -25.13 -3.30 23.07
N GLU A 447 -24.41 -2.37 23.70
CA GLU A 447 -25.00 -1.19 24.34
C GLU A 447 -25.53 -0.16 23.33
N LYS A 448 -24.87 -0.06 22.17
CA LYS A 448 -25.10 1.03 21.20
C LYS A 448 -25.44 0.55 19.81
N GLY A 449 -25.26 -0.73 19.54
CA GLY A 449 -25.56 -1.33 18.25
C GLY A 449 -27.05 -1.58 18.06
N ASN A 450 -27.37 -2.08 16.87
CA ASN A 450 -28.70 -2.51 16.50
C ASN A 450 -29.20 -3.61 17.46
N PRO A 451 -30.31 -3.40 18.20
CA PRO A 451 -30.86 -4.41 19.11
C PRO A 451 -31.18 -5.76 18.43
N ASN A 452 -31.51 -5.74 17.14
CA ASN A 452 -31.81 -6.95 16.36
C ASN A 452 -30.57 -7.80 16.07
N SER A 453 -29.37 -7.27 16.33
CA SER A 453 -28.07 -7.95 16.14
C SER A 453 -27.36 -8.18 17.47
N VAL A 454 -28.07 -8.08 18.59
CA VAL A 454 -27.47 -8.27 19.93
C VAL A 454 -26.96 -9.70 20.13
N SER A 455 -27.60 -10.70 19.52
CA SER A 455 -27.12 -12.08 19.54
C SER A 455 -25.76 -12.22 18.86
N ASP A 456 -25.54 -11.51 17.74
CA ASP A 456 -24.28 -11.54 17.01
C ASP A 456 -23.15 -10.94 17.86
N ALA A 457 -23.43 -9.83 18.54
CA ALA A 457 -22.48 -9.20 19.46
C ALA A 457 -22.21 -10.06 20.71
N GLY A 458 -23.20 -10.80 21.20
CA GLY A 458 -23.03 -11.78 22.28
C GLY A 458 -22.13 -12.95 21.88
N VAL A 459 -22.34 -13.52 20.68
CA VAL A 459 -21.45 -14.56 20.14
C VAL A 459 -20.04 -14.05 19.92
N ALA A 460 -19.89 -12.78 19.51
CA ALA A 460 -18.59 -12.14 19.38
C ALA A 460 -17.80 -12.13 20.71
N ALA A 461 -18.48 -11.79 21.81
CA ALA A 461 -17.91 -11.79 23.15
C ALA A 461 -17.50 -13.20 23.62
N GLU A 462 -18.34 -14.20 23.37
CA GLU A 462 -18.02 -15.61 23.69
C GLU A 462 -16.80 -16.10 22.92
N ALA A 463 -16.75 -15.84 21.61
CA ALA A 463 -15.62 -16.19 20.76
C ALA A 463 -14.33 -15.51 21.22
N ALA A 464 -14.39 -14.22 21.55
CA ALA A 464 -13.27 -13.46 22.08
C ALA A 464 -12.75 -14.04 23.41
N LEU A 465 -13.65 -14.36 24.35
CA LEU A 465 -13.25 -14.95 25.63
C LEU A 465 -12.68 -16.37 25.47
N ALA A 466 -13.24 -17.18 24.56
CA ALA A 466 -12.71 -18.49 24.24
C ALA A 466 -11.30 -18.39 23.64
N GLY A 467 -11.09 -17.48 22.69
CA GLY A 467 -9.77 -17.18 22.12
C GLY A 467 -8.77 -16.71 23.18
N LEU A 468 -9.18 -15.83 24.10
CA LEU A 468 -8.33 -15.39 25.22
C LEU A 468 -7.93 -16.56 26.12
N ARG A 469 -8.89 -17.42 26.51
CA ARG A 469 -8.62 -18.61 27.33
C ARG A 469 -7.67 -19.58 26.63
N GLY A 470 -7.90 -19.86 25.36
CA GLY A 470 -7.06 -20.75 24.56
C GLY A 470 -5.65 -20.21 24.38
N ALA A 471 -5.50 -18.93 24.05
CA ALA A 471 -4.19 -18.30 23.90
C ALA A 471 -3.41 -18.28 25.22
N ARG A 472 -4.07 -18.05 26.36
CA ARG A 472 -3.43 -18.17 27.67
C ARG A 472 -2.87 -19.57 27.91
N LEU A 473 -3.57 -20.64 27.56
CA LEU A 473 -3.05 -22.01 27.69
C LEU A 473 -1.76 -22.20 26.88
N ASN A 474 -1.71 -21.62 25.68
CA ASN A 474 -0.51 -21.65 24.82
C ASN A 474 0.64 -20.81 25.38
N VAL A 475 0.36 -19.69 26.06
CA VAL A 475 1.42 -18.97 26.81
C VAL A 475 1.99 -19.87 27.90
N LEU A 476 1.13 -20.43 28.77
CA LEU A 476 1.57 -21.18 29.94
C LEU A 476 2.39 -22.42 29.58
N ILE A 477 1.97 -23.19 28.58
CA ILE A 477 2.71 -24.40 28.17
C ILE A 477 4.10 -24.06 27.62
N ASN A 478 4.27 -22.91 26.96
CA ASN A 478 5.59 -22.48 26.47
C ASN A 478 6.50 -21.95 27.59
N LEU A 479 5.93 -21.44 28.68
CA LEU A 479 6.71 -20.97 29.84
C LEU A 479 7.40 -22.12 30.58
N ASP A 480 6.85 -23.34 30.54
CA ASP A 480 7.46 -24.53 31.16
C ASP A 480 8.84 -24.85 30.56
N ASP A 481 9.09 -24.44 29.31
CA ASP A 481 10.35 -24.65 28.59
C ASP A 481 11.34 -23.47 28.72
N ILE A 482 11.00 -22.41 29.46
CA ILE A 482 11.82 -21.21 29.62
C ILE A 482 12.50 -21.20 31.00
N GLY A 483 13.84 -21.10 31.02
CA GLY A 483 14.64 -21.11 32.26
C GLY A 483 14.70 -19.79 33.01
N ASP A 484 14.09 -18.73 32.46
CA ASP A 484 14.09 -17.37 33.00
C ASP A 484 12.86 -17.17 33.91
N GLY A 485 13.04 -17.41 35.22
CA GLY A 485 11.94 -17.40 36.19
C GLY A 485 11.24 -16.05 36.35
N ASP A 486 11.98 -14.94 36.25
CA ASP A 486 11.41 -13.60 36.33
C ASP A 486 10.50 -13.32 35.12
N TYR A 487 10.96 -13.67 33.92
CA TYR A 487 10.16 -13.59 32.71
C TYR A 487 8.90 -14.47 32.79
N CYS A 488 9.02 -15.71 33.27
CA CYS A 488 7.88 -16.62 33.40
C CYS A 488 6.82 -16.09 34.39
N ALA A 489 7.25 -15.54 35.53
CA ALA A 489 6.35 -14.93 36.51
C ALA A 489 5.64 -13.71 35.91
N GLU A 490 6.37 -12.82 35.23
CA GLU A 490 5.83 -11.63 34.59
C GLU A 490 4.78 -11.98 33.53
N MET A 491 5.08 -12.93 32.63
CA MET A 491 4.14 -13.33 31.57
C MET A 491 2.90 -14.02 32.14
N THR A 492 3.05 -14.85 33.18
CA THR A 492 1.92 -15.51 33.87
C THR A 492 0.99 -14.48 34.49
N GLU A 493 1.55 -13.51 35.22
CA GLU A 493 0.77 -12.44 35.83
C GLU A 493 0.00 -11.62 34.78
N LYS A 494 0.64 -11.29 33.65
CA LYS A 494 0.00 -10.56 32.54
C LYS A 494 -1.23 -11.28 32.00
N VAL A 495 -1.11 -12.58 31.67
CA VAL A 495 -2.22 -13.33 31.08
C VAL A 495 -3.32 -13.65 32.09
N ASP A 496 -2.99 -13.85 33.37
CA ASP A 496 -3.97 -14.08 34.43
C ASP A 496 -4.79 -12.82 34.71
N ASN A 497 -4.14 -11.66 34.77
CA ASN A 497 -4.81 -10.37 34.92
C ASN A 497 -5.76 -10.09 33.74
N LEU A 498 -5.34 -10.36 32.50
CA LEU A 498 -6.20 -10.23 31.32
C LEU A 498 -7.39 -11.19 31.37
N LEU A 499 -7.17 -12.45 31.77
CA LEU A 499 -8.27 -13.42 31.89
C LEU A 499 -9.28 -13.01 32.97
N GLN A 500 -8.81 -12.50 34.12
CA GLN A 500 -9.71 -12.05 35.19
C GLN A 500 -10.57 -10.88 34.72
N LYS A 501 -9.96 -9.87 34.09
CA LYS A 501 -10.69 -8.74 33.48
C LYS A 501 -11.67 -9.21 32.42
N GLY A 502 -11.23 -10.10 31.52
CA GLY A 502 -12.07 -10.67 30.47
C GLY A 502 -13.28 -11.42 31.02
N LYS A 503 -13.12 -12.24 32.08
CA LYS A 503 -14.25 -12.92 32.73
C LYS A 503 -15.25 -11.96 33.37
N SER A 504 -14.77 -10.89 34.01
CA SER A 504 -15.62 -9.85 34.59
C SER A 504 -16.43 -9.16 33.49
N LEU A 505 -15.75 -8.66 32.46
CA LEU A 505 -16.35 -7.96 31.34
C LEU A 505 -17.36 -8.82 30.58
N HIS A 506 -17.02 -10.09 30.35
CA HIS A 506 -17.93 -11.04 29.72
C HIS A 506 -19.22 -11.26 30.53
N SER A 507 -19.12 -11.29 31.87
CA SER A 507 -20.30 -11.44 32.73
C SER A 507 -21.24 -10.24 32.61
N GLU A 508 -20.68 -9.03 32.49
CA GLU A 508 -21.45 -7.81 32.20
C GLU A 508 -22.10 -7.88 30.81
N VAL A 509 -21.36 -8.33 29.80
CA VAL A 509 -21.84 -8.50 28.42
C VAL A 509 -23.02 -9.47 28.36
N VAL A 510 -22.91 -10.65 28.97
CA VAL A 510 -24.00 -11.65 28.97
C VAL A 510 -25.26 -11.08 29.63
N ALA A 511 -25.10 -10.36 30.75
CA ALA A 511 -26.23 -9.69 31.40
C ALA A 511 -26.87 -8.62 30.48
N ALA A 512 -26.07 -7.82 29.78
CA ALA A 512 -26.56 -6.81 28.85
C ALA A 512 -27.30 -7.43 27.65
N VAL A 513 -26.81 -8.54 27.10
CA VAL A 513 -27.48 -9.28 26.01
C VAL A 513 -28.88 -9.72 26.45
N VAL A 514 -28.99 -10.35 27.62
CA VAL A 514 -30.29 -10.80 28.16
C VAL A 514 -31.25 -9.63 28.34
N GLN A 515 -30.78 -8.51 28.90
CA GLN A 515 -31.60 -7.31 29.09
C GLN A 515 -32.16 -6.76 27.77
N VAL A 516 -31.33 -6.69 26.71
CA VAL A 516 -31.77 -6.20 25.40
C VAL A 516 -32.77 -7.18 24.76
N MET A 517 -32.54 -8.50 24.89
CA MET A 517 -33.45 -9.51 24.36
C MET A 517 -34.81 -9.52 25.07
N GLU A 518 -34.83 -9.31 26.39
CA GLU A 518 -36.06 -9.24 27.19
C GLU A 518 -36.80 -7.91 27.00
N GLY A 519 -36.07 -6.80 26.82
CA GLY A 519 -36.63 -5.46 26.59
C GLY A 519 -37.11 -5.18 25.16
N GLY A 520 -36.76 -6.02 24.19
CA GLY A 520 -37.11 -5.85 22.77
C GLY A 520 -38.55 -6.24 22.36
N ASN A 521 -39.40 -6.63 23.30
CA ASN A 521 -40.81 -7.01 23.07
C ASN A 521 -41.82 -5.86 23.26
N GLY A 522 -41.39 -4.60 23.12
CA GLY A 522 -42.22 -3.39 23.29
C GLY A 522 -42.80 -2.82 22.00
#